data_AF-A0A821JU89-F1
#
_entry.id   AF-A0A821JU89-F1
#
_cell.length_a   1.000
_cell.length_b   1.000
_cell.length_c   1.000
_cell.angle_alpha   90.00
_cell.angle_beta   90.00
_cell.angle_gamma   90.00
#
_symmetry.space_group_name_H-M   'P 1'
#
loop_
_entity.id
_entity.type
_entity.pdbx_description
1 polymer ?
#
loop_
_entity_poly.entity_id
_entity_poly.type
_entity_poly.pdbx_seq_one_letter_code
_entity_poly.pdbx_strand_id
1 'polypeptide(L)'
;MYNVDMPDRLPLPSLVPYLPILNKLAPSRFSPTDNLRTLFDNLMVEEWNITGDFNGYYKACAPVSCTYTSVQRLNIIALVTTIVGLIGGLTVSLRLLIRLAIRVIPMIIAQWQNQHVVADHPEIIRRT
;
A
#
# COMPACT_ATOMS: atom_id res chain seq x y z
N MET A 1 5.80 -12.41 0.88
CA MET A 1 7.12 -11.98 1.34
C MET A 1 6.98 -10.62 1.99
N TYR A 2 6.90 -10.59 3.32
CA TYR A 2 6.93 -9.37 4.11
C TYR A 2 8.41 -9.00 4.31
N ASN A 3 8.83 -7.89 3.72
CA ASN A 3 10.14 -7.32 4.01
C ASN A 3 10.01 -6.54 5.32
N VAL A 4 10.71 -7.00 6.35
CA VAL A 4 10.96 -6.21 7.55
C VAL A 4 12.14 -5.32 7.18
N ASP A 5 11.86 -4.23 6.46
CA ASP A 5 12.87 -3.21 6.21
C ASP A 5 13.29 -2.64 7.58
N MET A 6 14.57 -2.87 7.93
CA MET A 6 15.24 -2.25 9.06
C MET A 6 15.09 -0.73 8.91
N PRO A 7 14.65 0.02 9.93
CA PRO A 7 14.54 1.46 9.81
C PRO A 7 15.89 2.02 9.37
N ASP A 8 15.89 2.76 8.26
CA ASP A 8 17.04 3.53 7.83
C ASP A 8 17.55 4.31 9.04
N ARG A 9 18.84 4.11 9.35
CA ARG A 9 19.49 4.87 10.41
C ARG A 9 19.21 6.34 10.12
N LEU A 10 18.44 6.97 11.00
CA LEU A 10 18.36 8.43 11.06
C LEU A 10 19.79 8.95 10.91
N PRO A 11 20.06 9.91 10.01
CA PRO A 11 21.34 10.59 10.02
C PRO A 11 21.45 11.22 11.41
N LEU A 12 22.26 10.62 12.27
CA LEU A 12 22.44 11.01 13.67
C LEU A 12 22.65 12.53 13.71
N PRO A 13 21.67 13.33 14.18
CA PRO A 13 21.92 14.73 14.39
C PRO A 13 22.85 14.83 15.61
N SER A 14 24.12 15.16 15.34
CA SER A 14 25.09 15.84 16.23
C SER A 14 25.30 15.34 17.68
N LEU A 15 24.82 14.17 18.09
CA LEU A 15 25.06 13.59 19.44
C LEU A 15 26.40 12.82 19.57
N VAL A 16 27.27 12.94 18.57
CA VAL A 16 28.62 12.35 18.54
C VAL A 16 29.56 12.78 19.69
N PRO A 17 29.43 13.93 20.41
CA PRO A 17 30.42 14.29 21.42
C PRO A 17 30.42 13.39 22.66
N TYR A 18 29.34 12.63 22.89
CA TYR A 18 29.11 11.90 24.15
C TYR A 18 29.15 10.37 24.01
N LEU A 19 29.45 9.84 22.82
CA LEU A 19 29.76 8.43 22.70
C LEU A 19 31.19 8.23 23.19
N PRO A 20 31.43 7.48 24.28
CA PRO A 20 32.78 7.07 24.61
C PRO A 20 33.29 6.26 23.41
N ILE A 21 34.28 6.79 22.71
CA ILE A 21 35.03 6.06 21.69
C ILE A 21 35.45 4.74 22.35
N LEU A 22 35.16 3.62 21.68
CA LEU A 22 35.47 2.29 22.19
C LEU A 22 36.95 2.25 22.59
N ASN A 23 37.20 2.36 23.89
CA ASN A 23 38.55 2.39 24.42
C ASN A 23 39.06 0.95 24.36
N LYS A 24 39.95 0.68 23.40
CA LYS A 24 40.56 -0.65 23.20
C LYS A 24 41.32 -1.15 24.44
N LEU A 25 41.73 -0.24 25.32
CA LEU A 25 42.40 -0.54 26.59
C LEU A 25 41.43 -0.69 27.76
N ALA A 26 40.14 -0.37 27.57
CA ALA A 26 39.15 -0.61 28.60
C ALA A 26 38.95 -2.13 28.79
N PRO A 27 38.85 -2.60 30.04
CA PRO A 27 38.58 -4.00 30.32
C PRO A 27 37.20 -4.36 29.74
N SER A 28 37.19 -5.19 28.71
CA SER A 28 35.98 -5.88 28.24
C SER A 28 35.73 -7.09 29.13
N ARG A 29 34.45 -7.40 29.40
CA ARG A 29 34.07 -8.66 30.08
C ARG A 29 34.50 -9.90 29.30
N PHE A 30 34.71 -9.75 27.99
CA PHE A 30 35.10 -10.83 27.09
C PHE A 30 36.43 -10.50 26.43
N SER A 31 37.37 -11.44 26.52
CA SER A 31 38.64 -11.38 25.82
C SER A 31 38.44 -11.75 24.34
N PRO A 32 39.18 -11.14 23.40
CA PRO A 32 39.23 -11.60 22.01
C PRO A 32 39.71 -13.06 21.84
N THR A 33 40.29 -13.63 22.90
CA THR A 33 40.78 -15.01 22.94
C THR A 33 39.78 -16.00 23.53
N ASP A 34 38.63 -15.53 24.02
CA ASP A 34 37.61 -16.40 24.61
C ASP A 34 36.93 -17.26 23.52
N ASN A 35 36.52 -18.46 23.91
CA ASN A 35 35.82 -19.35 23.00
C ASN A 35 34.42 -18.79 22.69
N LEU A 36 33.97 -18.94 21.44
CA LEU A 36 32.64 -18.51 21.03
C LEU A 36 31.53 -19.19 21.86
N ARG A 37 31.74 -20.45 22.25
CA ARG A 37 30.77 -21.19 23.08
C ARG A 37 30.54 -20.52 24.43
N THR A 38 31.63 -20.21 25.14
CA THR A 38 31.56 -19.50 26.43
C THR A 38 30.98 -18.11 26.28
N LEU A 39 31.18 -17.44 25.14
CA LEU A 39 30.54 -16.15 24.86
C LEU A 39 29.02 -16.30 24.78
N PHE A 40 28.53 -17.23 23.96
CA PHE A 40 27.09 -17.48 23.84
C PHE A 40 26.46 -17.93 25.15
N ASP A 41 27.09 -18.85 25.87
CA ASP A 41 26.56 -19.36 27.14
C ASP A 41 26.41 -18.23 28.19
N ASN A 42 27.33 -17.25 28.21
CA ASN A 42 27.27 -16.11 29.14
C ASN A 42 26.38 -14.93 28.66
N LEU A 43 26.02 -14.89 27.38
CA LEU A 43 25.15 -13.86 26.78
C LEU A 43 23.70 -14.31 26.68
N MET A 44 23.48 -15.61 26.57
CA MET A 44 22.16 -16.20 26.56
C MET A 44 21.64 -16.31 27.99
N VAL A 45 20.34 -16.10 28.16
CA VAL A 45 19.68 -16.27 29.45
C VAL A 45 19.73 -17.75 29.83
N GLU A 46 20.42 -18.09 30.91
CA GLU A 46 20.66 -19.46 31.39
C GLU A 46 19.34 -20.16 31.78
N GLU A 47 18.45 -19.48 32.49
CA GLU A 47 17.12 -19.97 32.86
C GLU A 47 16.08 -18.86 32.78
N TRP A 48 14.98 -19.10 32.05
CA TRP A 48 13.85 -18.18 31.99
C TRP A 48 13.04 -18.30 33.28
N ASN A 49 13.39 -17.49 34.28
CA ASN A 49 12.59 -17.39 35.49
C ASN A 49 11.31 -16.59 35.18
N ILE A 50 10.22 -17.31 34.90
CA ILE A 50 8.89 -16.79 34.57
C ILE A 50 8.24 -15.94 35.68
N THR A 51 8.87 -15.84 36.85
CA THR A 51 8.40 -15.00 37.96
C THR A 51 8.69 -13.50 37.76
N GLY A 52 9.42 -13.12 36.71
CA GLY A 52 9.61 -11.72 36.33
C GLY A 52 8.34 -11.09 35.75
N ASP A 53 8.07 -9.82 36.07
CA ASP A 53 6.93 -9.08 35.49
C ASP A 53 7.20 -8.70 34.03
N PHE A 54 7.02 -9.66 33.12
CA PHE A 54 7.12 -9.44 31.67
C PHE A 54 6.12 -8.38 31.18
N ASN A 55 4.98 -8.23 31.87
CA ASN A 55 3.96 -7.24 31.53
C ASN A 55 4.45 -5.81 31.84
N GLY A 56 5.13 -5.60 32.96
CA GLY A 56 5.79 -4.34 33.29
C GLY A 56 6.88 -3.97 32.29
N TYR A 57 7.74 -4.93 31.94
CA TYR A 57 8.79 -4.73 30.93
C TYR A 57 8.21 -4.38 29.55
N TYR A 58 7.19 -5.12 29.11
CA TYR A 58 6.51 -4.86 27.85
C TYR A 58 5.85 -3.48 27.83
N LYS A 59 5.17 -3.08 28.92
CA LYS A 59 4.56 -1.75 29.03
C LYS A 59 5.58 -0.61 29.03
N ALA A 60 6.75 -0.82 29.63
CA ALA A 60 7.81 0.18 29.67
C ALA A 60 8.52 0.35 28.31
N CYS A 61 8.62 -0.72 27.52
CA CYS A 61 9.35 -0.72 26.25
C CYS A 61 8.46 -0.77 25.00
N ALA A 62 7.14 -0.86 25.15
CA ALA A 62 6.23 -0.84 24.02
C ALA A 62 6.29 0.54 23.32
N PRO A 63 6.58 0.59 22.01
CA PRO A 63 6.54 1.84 21.27
C PRO A 63 5.11 2.38 21.26
N VAL A 64 4.95 3.66 21.66
CA VAL A 64 3.64 4.34 21.72
C VAL A 64 2.97 4.42 20.35
N SER A 65 3.78 4.52 19.29
CA SER A 65 3.32 4.61 17.91
C SER A 65 4.25 3.81 17.00
N CYS A 66 3.67 2.93 16.18
CA CYS A 66 4.41 2.27 15.11
C CYS A 66 4.21 3.06 13.82
N THR A 67 5.30 3.63 13.29
CA THR A 67 5.27 4.33 12.00
C THR A 67 5.73 3.37 10.91
N TYR A 68 4.79 2.89 10.10
CA TYR A 68 5.11 2.06 8.94
C TYR A 68 5.20 2.93 7.70
N THR A 69 6.38 2.97 7.09
CA THR A 69 6.57 3.59 5.77
C THR A 69 6.04 2.64 4.71
N SER A 70 4.83 2.91 4.22
CA SER A 70 4.28 2.18 3.07
C SER A 70 4.97 2.71 1.81
N VAL A 71 6.16 2.18 1.52
CA VAL A 71 6.82 2.43 0.23
C VAL A 71 5.96 1.77 -0.85
N GLN A 72 5.24 2.58 -1.61
CA GLN A 72 4.44 2.12 -2.74
C GLN A 72 5.42 1.64 -3.83
N ARG A 73 5.87 0.38 -3.71
CA ARG A 73 6.67 -0.27 -4.74
C ARG A 73 5.79 -0.31 -5.98
N LEU A 74 6.14 0.46 -7.00
CA LEU A 74 5.45 0.47 -8.29
C LEU A 74 5.45 -0.97 -8.80
N ASN A 75 4.30 -1.63 -8.68
CA ASN A 75 4.18 -3.02 -9.07
C ASN A 75 4.19 -3.05 -10.60
N ILE A 76 5.29 -3.52 -11.18
CA ILE A 76 5.47 -3.65 -12.62
C ILE A 76 4.30 -4.40 -13.28
N ILE A 77 3.71 -5.36 -12.58
CA ILE A 77 2.54 -6.10 -13.05
C ILE A 77 1.34 -5.17 -13.16
N ALA A 78 1.11 -4.34 -12.13
CA ALA A 78 0.02 -3.37 -12.15
C ALA A 78 0.19 -2.35 -13.28
N LEU A 79 1.41 -1.88 -13.55
CA LEU A 79 1.68 -0.97 -14.67
C LEU A 79 1.33 -1.62 -16.01
N VAL A 80 1.82 -2.84 -16.24
CA VAL A 80 1.57 -3.58 -17.49
C VAL A 80 0.08 -3.89 -17.66
N THR A 81 -0.61 -4.35 -16.62
CA THR A 81 -2.05 -4.62 -16.69
C THR A 81 -2.87 -3.37 -16.97
N THR A 82 -2.43 -2.21 -16.46
CA THR A 82 -3.11 -0.93 -16.73
C THR A 82 -2.95 -0.54 -18.20
N ILE A 83 -1.76 -0.66 -18.78
CA ILE A 83 -1.51 -0.36 -20.20
C ILE A 83 -2.30 -1.30 -21.11
N VAL A 84 -2.24 -2.62 -20.83
CA VAL A 84 -3.00 -3.62 -21.60
C VAL A 84 -4.51 -3.39 -21.45
N GLY A 85 -4.97 -3.08 -20.24
CA GLY A 85 -6.36 -2.77 -19.94
C GLY A 85 -6.86 -1.49 -20.64
N LEU A 86 -6.02 -0.46 -20.77
CA LEU A 86 -6.36 0.76 -21.49
C LEU A 86 -6.49 0.50 -22.99
N ILE A 87 -5.51 -0.17 -23.60
CA ILE A 87 -5.51 -0.46 -25.04
C ILE A 87 -6.68 -1.39 -25.40
N GLY A 88 -6.84 -2.48 -24.64
CA GLY A 88 -7.92 -3.44 -24.85
C GLY A 88 -9.28 -2.86 -24.51
N GLY A 89 -9.41 -2.21 -23.36
CA GLY A 89 -10.66 -1.65 -22.86
C GLY A 89 -11.19 -0.53 -23.74
N LEU A 90 -10.34 0.39 -24.22
CA LEU A 90 -10.78 1.47 -25.10
C LEU A 90 -11.28 0.93 -26.44
N THR A 91 -10.56 -0.04 -27.02
CA THR A 91 -10.92 -0.63 -28.31
C THR A 91 -12.23 -1.42 -28.21
N VAL A 92 -12.41 -2.19 -27.14
CA VAL A 92 -13.61 -3.01 -26.92
C VAL A 92 -14.81 -2.14 -26.56
N SER A 93 -14.64 -1.16 -25.66
CA SER A 93 -15.73 -0.26 -25.25
C SER A 93 -16.27 0.55 -26.43
N LEU A 94 -15.40 1.11 -27.28
CA LEU A 94 -15.81 1.85 -28.46
C LEU A 94 -16.60 0.97 -29.44
N ARG A 95 -16.15 -0.25 -29.72
CA ARG A 95 -16.89 -1.20 -30.58
C ARG A 95 -18.25 -1.58 -30.01
N LEU A 96 -18.34 -1.69 -28.68
CA LEU A 96 -19.61 -1.97 -27.99
C LEU A 96 -20.56 -0.78 -28.10
N LEU A 97 -20.05 0.43 -27.86
CA LEU A 97 -20.80 1.68 -27.97
C LEU A 97 -21.33 1.88 -29.38
N ILE A 98 -20.53 1.62 -30.42
CA ILE A 98 -20.98 1.71 -31.82
C ILE A 98 -22.11 0.70 -32.10
N ARG A 99 -21.97 -0.55 -31.65
CA ARG A 99 -23.03 -1.56 -31.84
C ARG A 99 -24.33 -1.18 -31.14
N LEU A 100 -24.23 -0.65 -29.92
CA LEU A 100 -25.39 -0.16 -29.17
C LEU A 100 -26.01 1.06 -29.86
N ALA A 101 -25.19 2.01 -30.30
CA ALA A 101 -25.61 3.20 -31.01
C ALA A 101 -26.40 2.84 -32.27
N ILE A 102 -25.92 1.93 -33.11
CA ILE A 102 -26.62 1.52 -34.35
C ILE A 102 -28.00 0.92 -34.05
N ARG A 103 -28.19 0.21 -32.93
CA ARG A 103 -29.50 -0.38 -32.58
C ARG A 103 -30.42 0.59 -31.85
N VAL A 104 -29.88 1.41 -30.96
CA VAL A 104 -30.65 2.25 -30.05
C VAL A 104 -31.00 3.59 -30.68
N ILE A 105 -30.10 4.20 -31.45
CA ILE A 105 -30.34 5.48 -32.14
C ILE A 105 -31.58 5.45 -33.04
N PRO A 106 -31.79 4.48 -33.95
CA PRO A 106 -32.99 4.48 -34.80
C PRO A 106 -34.28 4.25 -34.01
N MET A 107 -34.23 3.44 -32.94
CA MET A 107 -35.38 3.20 -32.05
C MET A 107 -35.77 4.48 -31.32
N ILE A 108 -34.78 5.22 -30.83
CA ILE A 108 -34.97 6.54 -30.23
C ILE A 108 -35.56 7.50 -31.28
N ILE A 109 -34.92 7.69 -32.43
CA ILE A 109 -35.39 8.63 -33.48
C ILE A 109 -36.84 8.34 -33.90
N ALA A 110 -37.21 7.06 -34.08
CA ALA A 110 -38.58 6.68 -34.41
C ALA A 110 -39.58 7.05 -33.31
N GLN A 111 -39.18 6.93 -32.04
CA GLN A 111 -40.01 7.32 -30.89
C GLN A 111 -40.17 8.86 -30.80
N TRP A 112 -39.12 9.63 -31.07
CA TRP A 112 -39.18 11.10 -31.11
C TRP A 112 -40.01 11.62 -32.29
N GLN A 113 -39.94 10.98 -33.45
CA GLN A 113 -40.72 11.38 -34.64
C GLN A 113 -42.23 11.21 -34.41
N ASN A 114 -42.65 10.16 -33.70
CA ASN A 114 -44.04 9.99 -33.28
C ASN A 114 -44.52 11.08 -32.31
N GLN A 115 -43.66 11.59 -31.42
CA GLN A 115 -44.02 12.72 -30.56
C GLN A 115 -44.10 14.06 -31.33
N HIS A 116 -43.21 14.30 -32.30
CA HIS A 116 -43.23 15.53 -33.10
C HIS A 116 -44.42 15.61 -34.09
N VAL A 117 -44.85 14.48 -34.69
CA VAL A 117 -46.01 14.44 -35.60
C VAL A 117 -47.34 14.63 -34.85
N VAL A 118 -47.44 14.18 -33.59
CA VAL A 118 -48.64 14.36 -32.75
C VAL A 118 -48.84 15.83 -32.32
N ALA A 119 -47.78 16.64 -32.29
CA ALA A 119 -47.87 18.06 -31.90
C ALA A 119 -48.37 19.00 -33.02
N ASP A 120 -48.40 18.56 -34.28
CA ASP A 120 -48.77 19.41 -35.45
C ASP A 120 -50.24 19.28 -35.87
N HIS A 121 -51.04 18.46 -35.16
CA HIS A 121 -52.45 18.22 -35.53
C HIS A 121 -53.52 18.47 -34.43
N PRO A 122 -53.47 19.55 -33.61
CA PRO A 122 -54.62 19.88 -32.76
C PRO A 122 -55.64 20.87 -33.37
N GLU A 123 -55.38 21.54 -34.50
CA GLU A 123 -56.28 22.62 -34.99
C GLU A 123 -57.20 22.28 -36.18
N ILE A 124 -57.00 21.17 -36.89
CA ILE A 124 -57.79 20.91 -38.13
C ILE A 124 -59.10 20.16 -37.85
N ILE A 125 -59.24 19.46 -36.72
CA ILE A 125 -60.46 18.69 -36.38
C ILE A 125 -61.54 19.54 -35.68
N ARG A 126 -61.27 20.82 -35.35
CA ARG A 126 -62.24 21.70 -34.67
C ARG A 126 -63.05 22.60 -35.61
N ARG A 127 -62.88 22.49 -36.94
CA ARG A 127 -63.51 23.42 -37.90
C ARG A 127 -64.34 22.77 -39.03
N THR A 128 -64.83 21.56 -38.80
CA THR A 128 -65.86 20.88 -39.62
C THR A 128 -67.01 20.48 -38.73
#